data_AF-A0A2N8NGQ0-F1
#
_entry.id   AF-A0A2N8NGQ0-F1
#
_cell.length_a   1.000
_cell.length_b   1.000
_cell.length_c   1.000
_cell.angle_alpha   90.00
_cell.angle_beta   90.00
_cell.angle_gamma   90.00
#
_symmetry.space_group_name_H-M   'P 1'
#
loop_
_entity.id
_entity.type
_entity.pdbx_description
1 polymer ?
#
loop_
_entity_poly.entity_id
_entity_poly.type
_entity_poly.pdbx_seq_one_letter_code
_entity_poly.pdbx_strand_id
1 'polypeptide(L)' 'MANSGGAWDNAKKYIEEGNMGGKGSEAHKATVVGDTVGDPFKDTSGPSLNILIKLMSMVSIVMAGLTVAFSIL' A
#
# COMPACT_ATOMS: atom_id res chain seq x y z
N MET A 1 4.34 -3.32 -2.94
CA MET A 1 3.95 -2.71 -1.64
C MET A 1 2.76 -3.44 -1.01
N ALA A 2 1.67 -3.70 -1.73
CA ALA A 2 0.53 -4.47 -1.19
C ALA A 2 0.89 -5.91 -0.74
N ASN A 3 1.70 -6.64 -1.52
CA ASN A 3 2.06 -8.03 -1.20
C ASN A 3 2.89 -8.15 0.09
N SER A 4 3.77 -7.18 0.36
CA SER A 4 4.62 -7.18 1.56
C SER A 4 3.79 -6.90 2.82
N GLY A 5 2.88 -5.91 2.78
CA GLY A 5 1.96 -5.65 3.89
C GLY A 5 0.97 -6.79 4.14
N GLY A 6 0.44 -7.40 3.07
CA GLY A 6 -0.43 -8.58 3.20
C GLY A 6 0.29 -9.82 3.73
N ALA A 7 1.57 -10.01 3.38
CA ALA A 7 2.39 -11.09 3.93
C ALA A 7 2.63 -10.92 5.44
N TRP A 8 2.87 -9.68 5.91
CA TRP A 8 3.03 -9.40 7.34
C TRP A 8 1.73 -9.55 8.14
N ASP A 9 0.57 -9.14 7.60
CA ASP A 9 -0.73 -9.39 8.24
C ASP A 9 -1.04 -10.89 8.35
N ASN A 10 -0.78 -11.66 7.28
CA ASN A 10 -0.99 -13.09 7.28
C ASN A 10 -0.02 -13.82 8.21
N ALA A 11 1.23 -13.37 8.30
CA ALA A 11 2.20 -13.90 9.26
C ALA A 11 1.75 -13.64 10.71
N LYS A 12 1.22 -12.44 11.01
CA LYS A 12 0.63 -12.13 12.31
C LYS A 12 -0.53 -13.08 12.63
N LYS A 13 -1.51 -13.21 11.73
CA LYS A 13 -2.67 -14.11 11.90
C LYS A 13 -2.27 -15.57 12.12
N TYR A 14 -1.27 -16.05 11.36
CA TYR A 14 -0.75 -17.41 11.50
C TYR A 14 -0.17 -17.68 12.90
N ILE A 15 0.51 -16.69 13.51
CA ILE A 15 1.01 -16.79 14.89
C ILE A 15 -0.14 -16.63 15.90
N GLU A 16 -1.15 -15.81 15.61
CA GLU A 16 -2.34 -15.67 16.45
C GLU A 16 -3.17 -16.97 16.55
N GLU A 17 -3.12 -17.82 15.53
CA GLU A 17 -3.75 -19.15 15.51
C GLU A 17 -3.03 -20.19 16.39
N GLY A 18 -1.92 -19.82 17.04
CA GLY A 18 -1.19 -20.67 17.98
C GLY A 18 0.12 -21.23 17.43
N ASN A 19 0.45 -20.98 16.17
CA ASN A 19 1.74 -21.37 15.61
C ASN A 19 2.86 -20.47 16.18
N MET A 20 4.05 -21.04 16.37
CA MET A 20 5.24 -20.28 16.84
C MET A 20 5.05 -19.55 18.20
N GLY A 21 4.34 -20.17 19.14
CA GLY A 21 4.21 -19.67 20.51
C GLY A 21 2.94 -18.86 20.80
N GLY A 22 2.11 -18.60 19.79
CA GLY A 22 0.77 -18.03 20.01
C GLY A 22 0.75 -16.56 20.42
N LYS A 23 -0.44 -16.06 20.78
CA LYS A 23 -0.64 -14.67 21.22
C LYS A 23 0.18 -14.34 22.47
N GLY A 24 0.92 -13.22 22.40
CA GLY A 24 1.75 -12.73 23.50
C GLY A 24 3.20 -13.24 23.51
N SER A 25 3.56 -14.17 22.61
CA SER A 25 4.94 -14.60 22.38
C SER A 25 5.82 -13.49 21.78
N GLU A 26 7.15 -13.63 21.86
CA GLU A 26 8.06 -12.70 21.17
C GLU A 26 7.84 -12.71 19.65
N ALA A 27 7.54 -13.87 19.08
CA ALA A 27 7.24 -14.00 17.66
C ALA A 27 5.98 -13.20 17.27
N HIS A 28 4.94 -13.24 18.13
CA HIS A 28 3.73 -12.41 17.94
C HIS A 28 4.09 -10.91 17.96
N LYS A 29 4.85 -10.44 18.96
CA LYS A 29 5.25 -9.03 19.03
C LYS A 29 6.03 -8.58 17.79
N ALA A 30 6.94 -9.41 17.28
CA ALA A 30 7.68 -9.11 16.06
C ALA A 30 6.76 -9.00 14.84
N THR A 31 5.78 -9.90 14.69
CA THR A 31 4.82 -9.82 13.57
C THR A 31 3.84 -8.66 13.68
N VAL A 32 3.49 -8.21 14.89
CA VAL A 32 2.67 -7.01 15.11
C VAL A 32 3.41 -5.75 14.62
N VAL A 33 4.71 -5.65 14.90
CA VAL A 33 5.54 -4.55 14.38
C VAL A 33 5.59 -4.60 12.84
N GLY A 34 5.79 -5.79 12.26
CA GLY A 34 5.78 -5.97 10.80
C GLY A 34 4.48 -5.55 10.13
N ASP A 35 3.33 -5.92 10.72
CA ASP A 35 2.01 -5.54 10.21
C ASP A 35 1.76 -4.03 10.37
N THR A 36 2.16 -3.43 11.49
CA THR A 36 2.04 -1.97 11.71
C THR A 36 2.85 -1.17 10.67
N VAL A 37 4.02 -1.68 10.27
CA VAL A 37 4.80 -1.07 9.18
C VAL A 37 4.14 -1.33 7.81
N GLY A 38 3.48 -2.47 7.64
CA GLY A 38 2.81 -2.88 6.41
C GLY A 38 1.45 -2.21 6.14
N ASP A 39 0.73 -1.79 7.18
CA ASP A 39 -0.62 -1.20 7.09
C ASP A 39 -0.67 0.05 6.19
N PRO A 40 0.22 1.05 6.34
CA PRO A 40 0.23 2.20 5.44
C PRO A 40 0.49 1.81 3.97
N PHE A 41 1.33 0.79 3.74
CA PHE A 41 1.70 0.35 2.39
C PHE A 41 0.61 -0.45 1.68
N LYS A 42 -0.16 -1.27 2.41
CA LYS A 42 -1.24 -2.07 1.82
C LYS A 42 -2.56 -1.31 1.72
N ASP A 43 -2.89 -0.48 2.71
CA ASP A 43 -4.22 0.14 2.81
C ASP A 43 -4.26 1.60 2.33
N THR A 44 -3.12 2.31 2.37
CA THR A 44 -3.07 3.72 1.95
C THR A 44 -2.30 3.88 0.65
N SER A 45 -0.97 3.71 0.66
CA SER A 45 -0.13 4.05 -0.50
C SER A 45 -0.34 3.12 -1.70
N GLY A 46 -0.62 1.84 -1.47
CA GLY A 46 -0.87 0.85 -2.52
C GLY A 46 -2.07 1.21 -3.41
N PRO A 47 -3.29 1.35 -2.84
CA PRO A 47 -4.47 1.76 -3.59
C PRO A 47 -4.36 3.16 -4.22
N SER A 48 -3.73 4.12 -3.52
CA SER A 48 -3.58 5.49 -4.01
C SER A 48 -2.76 5.61 -5.30
N LEU A 49 -1.76 4.75 -5.51
CA LEU A 49 -0.93 4.80 -6.72
C LEU A 49 -1.71 4.47 -8.00
N ASN A 50 -2.66 3.54 -7.94
CA ASN A 50 -3.51 3.20 -9.08
C ASN A 50 -4.41 4.39 -9.47
N ILE A 51 -4.98 5.05 -8.46
CA ILE A 51 -5.80 6.25 -8.66
C ILE A 51 -4.96 7.39 -9.22
N LEU A 52 -3.77 7.61 -8.68
CA LEU A 52 -2.84 8.66 -9.14
C LEU A 52 -2.52 8.51 -10.63
N ILE A 53 -2.20 7.31 -11.10
CA ILE A 53 -1.90 7.06 -12.52
C ILE A 53 -3.10 7.36 -13.41
N LYS A 54 -4.30 6.91 -13.01
CA LYS A 54 -5.53 7.17 -13.77
C LYS A 54 -5.87 8.65 -13.82
N LEU A 55 -5.78 9.36 -12.69
CA LEU A 55 -6.08 10.79 -12.62
C LEU A 55 -5.06 11.62 -13.40
N MET A 56 -3.77 11.34 -13.26
CA MET A 56 -2.72 11.99 -14.06
C MET A 56 -2.98 11.84 -15.57
N SER A 57 -3.39 10.64 -16.00
CA SER A 57 -3.71 10.38 -17.41
C SER A 57 -4.94 11.17 -17.88
N MET A 58 -6.01 11.20 -17.07
CA MET A 58 -7.22 11.96 -17.38
C MET A 58 -6.97 13.47 -17.43
N VAL A 59 -6.24 14.02 -16.45
CA VAL A 59 -5.87 15.45 -16.42
C VAL A 59 -5.02 15.79 -17.65
N SER A 60 -4.06 14.94 -18.01
CA SER A 60 -3.21 15.15 -19.19
C SER A 60 -4.02 15.22 -20.48
N ILE A 61 -5.01 14.34 -20.66
CA ILE A 61 -5.87 14.34 -21.85
C ILE A 61 -6.73 15.60 -21.90
N VAL A 62 -7.35 15.99 -20.78
CA VAL A 62 -8.21 17.18 -20.70
C VAL A 62 -7.40 18.46 -20.96
N MET A 63 -6.19 18.55 -20.41
CA MET A 63 -5.34 19.74 -20.55
C MET A 63 -4.54 19.77 -21.85
N ALA A 64 -4.47 18.67 -22.61
CA ALA A 64 -3.65 18.57 -23.83
C ALA A 64 -3.90 19.72 -24.82
N GLY A 65 -5.16 20.06 -25.09
CA GLY A 65 -5.52 21.15 -26.01
C GLY A 65 -5.04 22.52 -25.52
N LEU A 66 -5.15 22.78 -24.22
CA LEU A 66 -4.67 24.02 -23.59
C LEU A 66 -3.14 24.08 -23.60
N THR A 67 -2.46 22.98 -23.24
CA THR A 67 -0.99 22.93 -23.20
C THR A 67 -0.38 23.12 -24.59
N VAL A 68 -0.96 22.54 -25.64
CA VAL A 68 -0.50 22.74 -27.03
C VAL A 68 -0.72 24.19 -27.49
N ALA A 69 -1.85 24.80 -27.12
CA ALA A 69 -2.17 26.17 -27.56
C ALA A 69 -1.29 27.25 -26.89
N PHE A 70 -0.81 27.02 -25.66
CA PHE A 70 -0.14 28.06 -24.86
C PHE A 70 1.32 27.77 -24.47
N SER A 71 1.83 26.54 -24.61
CA SER A 71 3.23 26.23 -24.21
C SER A 71 4.27 26.38 -25.33
N ILE A 72 3.84 26.68 -26.56
CA ILE A 72 4.71 26.86 -27.74
C ILE A 72 4.91 28.36 -28.08
N LEU A 73 4.58 29.26 -27.15
CA LEU A 73 4.75 30.71 -27.29
C LEU A 73 5.78 31.21 -26.28
#